data_AF-A0A1H2TJ35-F1
#
_entry.id   AF-A0A1H2TJ35-F1
#
_cell.length_a   1.000
_cell.length_b   1.000
_cell.length_c   1.000
_cell.angle_alpha   90.00
_cell.angle_beta   90.00
_cell.angle_gamma   90.00
#
_symmetry.space_group_name_H-M   'P 1'
#
loop_
_entity.id
_entity.type
_entity.pdbx_description
1 polymer ?
#
loop_
_entity_poly.entity_id
_entity_poly.type
_entity_poly.pdbx_seq_one_letter_code
_entity_poly.pdbx_strand_id
1 'polypeptide(L)'
;MRWNPAIAPDCSSAGNLDSIKTLIIPRARDIGGFEVRRALPSARRQMVGPFNFFDQMGPAEFITEGGIGVRPHPHITLRAAKTSYQHAP
;
A
#
# COMPACT_ATOMS: atom_id res chain seq x y z
N MET A 1 -10.23 -6.27 -13.37
CA MET A 1 -10.19 -4.84 -12.98
C MET A 1 -9.47 -4.07 -14.08
N ARG A 2 -10.09 -3.01 -14.61
CA ARG A 2 -9.47 -2.13 -15.62
C ARG A 2 -8.66 -1.05 -14.92
N TRP A 3 -7.55 -0.67 -15.53
CA TRP A 3 -6.72 0.47 -15.13
C TRP A 3 -7.54 1.76 -15.20
N ASN A 4 -7.43 2.60 -14.16
CA ASN A 4 -7.84 4.00 -14.19
C ASN A 4 -6.54 4.80 -14.02
N PRO A 5 -6.18 5.72 -14.93
CA PRO A 5 -5.04 6.59 -14.72
C PRO A 5 -5.20 7.26 -13.36
N ALA A 6 -4.11 7.35 -12.61
CA ALA A 6 -4.06 8.16 -11.41
C ALA A 6 -4.19 9.63 -11.86
N ILE A 7 -5.43 10.08 -12.07
CA ILE A 7 -5.76 11.50 -11.99
C ILE A 7 -5.17 11.93 -10.66
N ALA A 8 -4.22 12.87 -10.68
CA ALA A 8 -3.73 13.48 -9.45
C ALA A 8 -4.99 13.90 -8.69
N PRO A 9 -5.26 13.33 -7.51
CA PRO A 9 -6.55 13.51 -6.89
C PRO A 9 -6.71 15.01 -6.64
N ASP A 10 -7.70 15.62 -7.30
CA ASP A 10 -8.09 16.99 -7.00
C ASP A 10 -8.75 16.96 -5.64
N CYS A 11 -7.92 17.05 -4.62
CA CYS A 11 -8.34 17.14 -3.23
C CYS A 11 -8.68 18.61 -2.91
N SER A 12 -9.57 19.23 -3.67
CA SER A 12 -10.07 20.58 -3.40
C SER A 12 -10.76 20.70 -2.03
N SER A 13 -11.16 19.57 -1.45
CA SER A 13 -11.67 19.43 -0.08
C SER A 13 -10.67 18.87 0.93
N ALA A 14 -9.39 18.66 0.56
CA ALA A 14 -8.37 18.38 1.56
C ALA A 14 -8.35 19.57 2.51
N GLY A 15 -8.80 19.33 3.74
CA GLY A 15 -8.80 20.35 4.78
C GLY A 15 -7.40 20.93 4.99
N ASN A 16 -7.30 21.95 5.85
CA ASN A 16 -6.01 22.51 6.25
C ASN A 16 -5.04 21.39 6.70
N LEU A 17 -3.74 21.53 6.43
CA LEU A 17 -2.67 20.67 6.95
C LEU A 17 -2.81 20.40 8.46
N ASP A 18 -3.31 21.37 9.22
CA ASP A 18 -3.60 21.24 10.65
C ASP A 18 -4.63 20.15 10.99
N SER A 19 -5.46 19.73 10.01
CA SER A 19 -6.40 18.61 10.17
C SER A 19 -5.75 17.23 10.11
N ILE A 20 -4.48 17.14 9.69
CA ILE A 20 -3.75 15.86 9.61
C ILE A 20 -3.37 15.41 11.02
N LYS A 21 -4.12 14.43 11.55
CA LYS A 21 -3.85 13.88 12.89
C LYS A 21 -2.50 13.16 13.00
N THR A 22 -2.03 12.50 11.96
CA THR A 22 -0.78 11.71 12.01
C THR A 22 -0.15 11.59 10.63
N LEU A 23 1.07 12.12 10.47
CA LEU A 23 1.93 11.82 9.34
C LEU A 23 2.76 10.56 9.65
N ILE A 24 2.72 9.58 8.75
CA ILE A 24 3.51 8.36 8.83
C ILE A 24 4.43 8.32 7.63
N ILE A 25 5.74 8.19 7.88
CA ILE A 25 6.73 7.91 6.83
C ILE A 25 6.87 6.38 6.73
N PRO A 26 6.40 5.75 5.64
CA PRO A 26 6.45 4.30 5.48
C PRO A 26 7.89 3.79 5.45
N ARG A 27 8.12 2.59 5.99
CA ARG A 27 9.45 1.96 6.00
C ARG A 27 9.52 0.80 5.03
N ALA A 28 10.68 0.64 4.41
CA ALA A 28 11.04 -0.54 3.63
C ALA A 28 10.95 -1.81 4.49
N ARG A 29 10.33 -2.86 3.95
CA ARG A 29 10.23 -4.19 4.55
C ARG A 29 10.39 -5.24 3.45
N ASP A 30 11.29 -6.19 3.67
CA ASP A 30 11.37 -7.38 2.85
C ASP A 30 10.24 -8.35 3.21
N ILE A 31 9.54 -8.87 2.19
CA ILE A 31 8.48 -9.87 2.33
C ILE A 31 8.84 -11.22 1.67
N GLY A 32 10.12 -11.43 1.37
CA GLY A 32 10.63 -12.66 0.77
C GLY A 32 11.20 -12.42 -0.62
N GLY A 33 12.23 -11.57 -0.71
CA GLY A 33 12.87 -11.20 -1.98
C GLY A 33 12.17 -10.05 -2.71
N PHE A 34 11.25 -9.35 -2.03
CA PHE A 34 10.58 -8.17 -2.55
C PHE A 34 10.41 -7.13 -1.44
N GLU A 35 10.78 -5.89 -1.74
CA GLU A 35 10.65 -4.79 -0.80
C GLU A 35 9.31 -4.07 -0.95
N VAL A 36 8.62 -3.87 0.17
CA VAL A 36 7.40 -3.05 0.25
C VAL A 36 7.62 -1.87 1.18
N ARG A 37 6.85 -0.80 0.97
CA ARG A 37 6.77 0.32 1.90
C ARG A 37 5.56 0.15 2.81
N ARG A 38 5.80 -0.23 4.07
CA ARG A 38 4.73 -0.47 5.07
C ARG A 38 4.37 0.81 5.82
N ALA A 39 3.11 1.22 5.73
CA ALA A 39 2.56 2.36 6.48
C ALA A 39 1.84 1.92 7.76
N LEU A 40 1.15 0.77 7.74
CA LEU A 40 0.48 0.20 8.91
C LEU A 40 0.87 -1.27 9.13
N PRO A 41 1.01 -1.72 10.40
CA PRO A 41 0.98 -0.91 11.61
C PRO A 41 2.23 -0.03 11.76
N SER A 42 2.09 1.10 12.45
CA SER A 42 3.19 1.99 12.82
C SER A 42 3.17 2.30 14.32
N ALA A 43 4.31 2.72 14.88
CA ALA A 43 4.42 3.01 16.31
C ALA A 43 3.37 4.03 16.81
N ARG A 44 3.01 5.02 15.98
CA ARG A 44 2.05 6.08 16.33
C ARG A 44 0.62 5.80 15.87
N ARG A 45 0.40 4.75 15.06
CA ARG A 45 -0.91 4.38 14.53
C ARG A 45 -0.94 2.92 14.13
N GLN A 46 -1.72 2.12 14.84
CA GLN A 46 -1.90 0.71 14.55
C GLN A 46 -2.95 0.48 13.45
N MET A 47 -4.04 1.27 13.45
CA MET A 47 -5.18 1.07 12.55
C MET A 47 -5.82 2.39 12.10
N VAL A 48 -6.47 2.40 10.94
CA VAL A 48 -7.35 3.48 10.44
C VAL A 48 -8.69 2.85 10.04
N GLY A 49 -9.76 3.12 10.78
CA GLY A 49 -11.04 2.44 10.57
C GLY A 49 -10.85 0.91 10.61
N PRO A 50 -11.33 0.16 9.60
CA PRO A 50 -11.15 -1.30 9.53
C PRO A 50 -9.75 -1.74 9.04
N PHE A 51 -8.86 -0.81 8.70
CA PHE A 51 -7.56 -1.13 8.12
C PHE A 51 -6.47 -1.19 9.19
N ASN A 52 -5.89 -2.36 9.41
CA ASN A 52 -4.76 -2.59 10.34
C ASN A 52 -3.44 -2.91 9.64
N PHE A 53 -3.43 -2.99 8.31
CA PHE A 53 -2.28 -3.35 7.50
C PHE A 53 -2.32 -2.62 6.17
N PHE A 54 -1.21 -2.00 5.77
CA PHE A 54 -1.13 -1.27 4.52
C PHE A 54 0.31 -1.23 4.00
N ASP A 55 0.52 -1.90 2.87
CA ASP A 55 1.80 -1.98 2.15
C ASP A 55 1.64 -1.38 0.75
N GLN A 56 2.52 -0.46 0.38
CA GLN A 56 2.73 -0.08 -1.02
C GLN A 56 3.78 -1.03 -1.62
N MET A 57 3.37 -1.77 -2.64
CA MET A 57 4.26 -2.64 -3.42
C MET A 57 4.79 -1.87 -4.63
N GLY A 58 6.11 -1.81 -4.79
CA GLY A 58 6.76 -1.11 -5.91
C GLY A 58 6.92 0.41 -5.74
N PRO A 59 7.24 1.15 -6.82
CA PRO A 59 7.28 0.70 -8.22
C PRO A 59 8.33 -0.37 -8.46
N ALA A 60 7.98 -1.38 -9.25
CA ALA A 60 8.87 -2.48 -9.62
C ALA A 60 8.55 -2.93 -11.05
N GLU A 61 9.60 -3.20 -11.82
CA GLU A 61 9.49 -3.80 -13.15
C GLU A 61 9.70 -5.31 -13.00
N PHE A 62 8.71 -6.10 -13.44
CA PHE A 62 8.83 -7.55 -13.47
C PHE A 62 9.14 -7.99 -14.89
N ILE A 63 10.25 -8.70 -15.07
CA ILE A 63 10.46 -9.52 -16.26
C ILE A 63 9.32 -10.53 -16.32
N THR A 64 8.77 -10.77 -17.52
CA THR A 64 7.45 -11.37 -17.80
C THR A 64 7.14 -12.71 -17.11
N GLU A 65 8.14 -13.37 -16.54
CA GLU A 65 8.03 -14.69 -15.87
C GLU A 65 8.33 -14.66 -14.35
N GLY A 66 8.69 -13.50 -13.78
CA GLY A 66 9.03 -13.35 -12.36
C GLY A 66 7.91 -12.72 -11.54
N GLY A 67 6.95 -13.52 -11.05
CA GLY A 67 5.96 -13.07 -10.08
C GLY A 67 6.49 -13.03 -8.64
N ILE A 68 5.91 -12.20 -7.78
CA ILE A 68 6.19 -12.25 -6.33
C ILE A 68 5.33 -13.34 -5.70
N GLY A 69 5.98 -14.40 -5.21
CA GLY A 69 5.34 -15.43 -4.39
C GLY A 69 5.34 -15.03 -2.92
N VAL A 70 4.19 -14.58 -2.40
CA VAL A 70 4.04 -14.47 -0.94
C VAL A 70 3.86 -15.87 -0.38
N ARG A 71 4.73 -16.28 0.54
CA ARG A 71 4.66 -17.61 1.16
C ARG A 71 3.29 -17.83 1.83
N PRO A 72 2.78 -19.08 1.85
CA PRO A 72 1.54 -19.39 2.56
C PRO A 72 1.62 -18.93 4.01
N HIS A 73 0.61 -18.18 4.46
CA HIS A 73 0.51 -17.73 5.84
C HIS A 73 -0.97 -17.68 6.27
N PRO A 74 -1.26 -18.00 7.54
CA PRO A 74 -2.62 -18.03 8.03
C PRO A 74 -3.18 -16.62 8.23
N HIS A 75 -4.44 -16.43 7.86
CA HIS A 75 -5.23 -15.26 8.23
C HIS A 75 -6.42 -15.69 9.07
N ILE A 76 -6.65 -15.01 10.20
CA ILE A 76 -7.88 -15.14 10.99
C ILE A 76 -8.56 -13.77 11.05
N THR A 77 -9.82 -13.71 10.62
CA THR A 77 -10.68 -12.50 10.65
C THR A 77 -10.10 -11.29 9.90
N LEU A 78 -9.37 -11.51 8.79
CA LEU A 78 -8.83 -10.44 7.93
C LEU A 78 -9.27 -10.62 6.48
N ARG A 79 -9.59 -9.51 5.81
CA ARG A 79 -9.82 -9.48 4.36
C ARG A 79 -8.76 -8.59 3.71
N ALA A 80 -7.96 -9.18 2.83
CA ALA A 80 -7.00 -8.42 2.03
C ALA A 80 -7.68 -7.87 0.77
N ALA A 81 -7.41 -6.60 0.45
CA ALA A 81 -7.71 -6.01 -0.84
C ALA A 81 -6.39 -5.60 -1.49
N LYS A 82 -6.21 -5.95 -2.77
CA LYS A 82 -5.05 -5.52 -3.57
C LYS A 82 -5.53 -4.61 -4.68
N THR A 83 -4.83 -3.50 -4.87
CA THR A 83 -4.96 -2.65 -6.04
C THR A 83 -3.61 -2.59 -6.73
N SER A 84 -3.60 -2.80 -8.04
CA SER A 84 -2.38 -2.78 -8.85
C SER A 84 -2.41 -1.56 -9.75
N TYR A 85 -1.30 -0.82 -9.77
CA TYR A 85 -1.09 0.29 -10.68
C TYR A 85 0.08 -0.07 -11.61
N GLN A 86 -0.15 -0.01 -12.91
CA GLN A 86 0.86 -0.16 -13.96
C GLN A 86 0.89 1.16 -14.74
N HIS A 87 2.06 1.70 -15.00
CA HIS A 87 2.21 2.74 -16.02
C HIS A 87 2.16 2.04 -17.38
N ALA A 88 1.20 2.42 -18.23
CA ALA A 88 1.30 2.14 -19.65
C ALA A 88 2.40 3.06 -20.25
N PRO A 89 3.18 2.57 -21.23
CA PRO A 89 4.21 3.37 -21.90
C PRO A 89 3.62 4.60 -22.62
#